data_AF-A0A2V6P7A4-F1
#
_entry.id   AF-A0A2V6P7A4-F1
#
_cell.length_a   1.000
_cell.length_b   1.000
_cell.length_c   1.000
_cell.angle_alpha   90.00
_cell.angle_beta   90.00
_cell.angle_gamma   90.00
#
_symmetry.space_group_name_H-M   'P 1'
#
loop_
_entity.id
_entity.type
_entity.pdbx_description
1 polymer ?
#
loop_
_entity_poly.entity_id
_entity_poly.type
_entity_poly.pdbx_seq_one_letter_code
_entity_poly.pdbx_strand_id
1 'polypeptide(L)'
;MSGTFEGAGGIGGLLARSHGYSSGNFTNHNFYHADGNGNITYMVNSSQSMVASYRYDPFGNTISQSGSLASANAYRFSSKELIGA
;
A
#
# COMPACT_ATOMS: atom_id res chain seq x y z
N MET A 1 7.21 6.08 -17.72
CA MET A 1 5.90 5.52 -17.33
C MET A 1 5.81 4.11 -17.87
N SER A 2 6.12 3.09 -17.07
CA SER A 2 6.10 1.69 -17.52
C SER A 2 4.70 1.11 -17.30
N GLY A 3 4.01 0.79 -18.40
CA GLY A 3 2.61 0.34 -18.42
C GLY A 3 2.42 -1.15 -18.12
N THR A 4 3.15 -1.71 -17.16
CA THR A 4 2.93 -3.07 -16.63
C THR A 4 2.75 -3.03 -15.11
N PHE A 5 2.01 -3.97 -14.53
CA PHE A 5 1.77 -4.05 -13.07
C PHE A 5 3.09 -4.09 -12.28
N GLU A 6 4.10 -4.77 -12.83
CA GLU A 6 5.48 -4.79 -12.32
C GLU A 6 6.21 -3.44 -12.43
N GLY A 7 5.85 -2.62 -13.43
CA GLY A 7 6.40 -1.28 -13.66
C GLY A 7 5.83 -0.19 -12.76
N ALA A 8 4.63 -0.38 -12.20
CA ALA A 8 4.07 0.49 -11.17
C ALA A 8 4.58 0.14 -9.76
N GLY A 9 5.05 -1.10 -9.56
CA GLY A 9 5.68 -1.61 -8.32
C GLY A 9 7.19 -1.35 -8.22
N GLY A 10 7.70 -0.38 -8.97
CA GLY A 10 9.08 0.10 -8.91
C GLY A 10 9.07 1.61 -8.67
N ILE A 11 9.30 2.01 -7.42
CA ILE A 11 9.39 3.40 -6.97
C ILE A 11 8.08 4.20 -7.14
N GLY A 12 7.12 4.01 -6.22
CA GLY A 12 6.05 4.99 -5.95
C GLY A 12 4.86 5.04 -6.92
N GLY A 13 4.61 3.98 -7.71
CA GLY A 13 3.51 3.96 -8.68
C GLY A 13 2.15 3.52 -8.13
N LEU A 14 2.06 2.99 -6.90
CA LEU A 14 0.79 2.60 -6.30
C LEU A 14 0.06 3.81 -5.74
N LEU A 15 -1.12 4.09 -6.30
CA LEU A 15 -1.94 5.25 -5.90
C LEU A 15 -2.98 4.88 -4.85
N ALA A 16 -3.73 3.81 -5.09
CA ALA A 16 -4.83 3.40 -4.22
C ALA A 16 -5.11 1.91 -4.29
N ARG A 17 -5.75 1.41 -3.24
CA ARG A 17 -6.38 0.08 -3.15
C ARG A 17 -7.87 0.25 -2.94
N SER A 18 -8.64 -0.42 -3.78
CA SER A 18 -10.10 -0.46 -3.70
C SER A 18 -10.59 -1.86 -3.35
N HIS A 19 -11.63 -1.98 -2.52
CA HIS A 19 -12.26 -3.26 -2.19
C HIS A 19 -13.76 -3.10 -1.89
N GLY A 20 -14.45 -4.22 -1.66
CA GLY A 20 -15.90 -4.23 -1.46
C GLY A 20 -16.66 -3.88 -2.73
N TYR A 21 -16.34 -4.56 -3.83
CA TYR A 21 -17.03 -4.39 -5.10
C TYR A 21 -18.46 -4.93 -5.02
N SER A 22 -19.44 -4.08 -5.33
CA SER A 22 -20.86 -4.44 -5.36
C SER A 22 -21.59 -3.60 -6.40
N SER A 23 -22.50 -4.22 -7.16
CA SER A 23 -23.36 -3.55 -8.13
C SER A 23 -22.61 -2.61 -9.10
N GLY A 24 -21.45 -3.03 -9.60
CA GLY A 24 -20.67 -2.23 -10.56
C GLY A 24 -19.70 -1.21 -9.93
N ASN A 25 -19.67 -1.09 -8.60
CA ASN A 25 -18.93 -0.02 -7.92
C ASN A 25 -18.07 -0.56 -6.75
N PHE A 26 -16.93 0.07 -6.51
CA PHE A 26 -16.11 -0.19 -5.32
C PHE A 26 -16.55 0.73 -4.18
N THR A 27 -16.77 0.18 -3.00
CA THR A 27 -17.29 0.96 -1.86
C THR A 27 -16.20 1.47 -0.93
N ASN A 28 -15.02 0.86 -0.94
CA ASN A 28 -13.91 1.22 -0.07
C ASN A 28 -12.68 1.59 -0.89
N HIS A 29 -12.12 2.76 -0.63
CA HIS A 29 -10.91 3.26 -1.27
C HIS A 29 -9.90 3.70 -0.21
N ASN A 30 -8.66 3.26 -0.38
CA ASN A 30 -7.55 3.60 0.50
C ASN A 30 -6.37 4.06 -0.35
N PHE A 31 -5.73 5.13 0.05
CA PHE A 31 -4.70 5.82 -0.72
C PHE A 31 -3.34 5.56 -0.09
N TYR A 32 -2.38 5.20 -0.91
CA TYR A 32 -1.02 4.90 -0.47
C TYR A 32 -0.19 6.18 -0.37
N HIS A 33 0.67 6.25 0.64
CA HIS A 33 1.72 7.24 0.73
C HIS A 33 3.07 6.53 0.80
N ALA A 34 3.95 6.89 -0.12
CA ALA A 34 5.28 6.33 -0.22
C ALA A 34 6.35 7.35 0.20
N ASP A 35 7.49 6.85 0.68
CA ASP A 35 8.70 7.67 0.85
C ASP A 35 9.40 7.93 -0.51
N GLY A 36 10.50 8.69 -0.49
CA GLY A 36 11.27 9.00 -1.70
C GLY A 36 11.90 7.78 -2.40
N ASN A 37 11.96 6.63 -1.71
CA ASN A 37 12.43 5.36 -2.27
C ASN A 37 11.26 4.48 -2.76
N GLY A 38 10.01 4.96 -2.65
CA GLY A 38 8.81 4.25 -3.09
C GLY A 38 8.33 3.16 -2.14
N ASN A 39 8.75 3.18 -0.87
CA ASN A 39 8.22 2.27 0.15
C ASN A 39 6.90 2.80 0.67
N ILE A 40 5.86 1.97 0.72
CA ILE A 40 4.58 2.37 1.34
C ILE A 40 4.79 2.53 2.84
N THR A 41 4.73 3.75 3.36
CA THR A 41 4.89 4.03 4.79
C THR A 41 3.56 4.33 5.47
N TYR A 42 2.53 4.69 4.70
CA TYR A 42 1.24 5.09 5.24
C TYR A 42 0.09 4.82 4.26
N MET A 43 -1.11 4.62 4.80
CA MET A 43 -2.35 4.54 4.05
C MET A 43 -3.46 5.30 4.77
N VAL A 44 -4.30 6.00 4.00
CA VAL A 44 -5.50 6.68 4.48
C VAL A 44 -6.74 6.22 3.73
N ASN A 45 -7.91 6.24 4.38
CA ASN A 45 -9.18 6.01 3.70
C ASN A 45 -9.71 7.32 3.06
N SER A 46 -10.86 7.24 2.37
CA SER A 46 -11.54 8.41 1.78
C SER A 46 -11.91 9.50 2.78
N SER A 47 -12.03 9.17 4.08
CA SER A 47 -12.26 10.12 5.17
C SER A 47 -10.96 10.68 5.76
N GLN A 48 -9.81 10.45 5.09
CA GLN A 48 -8.47 10.87 5.52
C GLN A 48 -8.03 10.27 6.87
N SER A 49 -8.69 9.21 7.34
CA SER A 49 -8.29 8.50 8.54
C SER A 49 -7.19 7.49 8.22
N MET A 50 -6.18 7.40 9.08
CA MET A 50 -5.12 6.40 8.95
C MET A 50 -5.69 5.00 9.08
N VAL A 51 -5.38 4.16 8.10
CA VAL A 51 -5.77 2.74 8.06
C VAL A 51 -4.58 1.80 8.02
N ALA A 52 -3.39 2.29 7.66
CA ALA A 52 -2.15 1.57 7.86
C ALA A 52 -0.95 2.52 8.03
N SER A 53 0.03 2.09 8.80
CA SER A 53 1.37 2.67 8.85
C SER A 53 2.42 1.58 8.96
N TYR A 54 3.60 1.82 8.38
CA TYR A 54 4.70 0.86 8.36
C TYR A 54 6.03 1.55 8.63
N ARG A 55 6.91 0.83 9.31
CA ARG A 55 8.32 1.17 9.42
C ARG A 55 9.14 -0.04 8.99
N TYR A 56 10.16 0.22 8.17
CA TYR A 56 11.03 -0.82 7.63
C TYR A 56 12.45 -0.67 8.16
N ASP A 57 13.17 -1.79 8.20
CA ASP A 57 14.64 -1.77 8.23
C ASP A 57 15.21 -1.50 6.81
N PRO A 58 16.54 -1.32 6.64
CA PRO A 58 17.15 -1.08 5.34
C PRO A 58 17.00 -2.21 4.32
N PHE A 59 16.64 -3.42 4.74
CA PHE A 59 16.46 -4.61 3.89
C PHE A 59 14.98 -4.83 3.50
N GLY A 60 14.07 -3.99 3.99
CA GLY A 60 12.65 -4.05 3.70
C GLY A 60 11.82 -4.89 4.66
N ASN A 61 12.41 -5.37 5.76
CA ASN A 61 11.65 -6.07 6.79
C ASN A 61 10.80 -5.06 7.57
N THR A 62 9.54 -5.41 7.81
CA THR A 62 8.64 -4.55 8.62
C THR A 62 9.01 -4.67 10.09
N ILE A 63 9.57 -3.60 10.67
CA ILE A 63 9.92 -3.55 12.10
C ILE A 63 8.74 -3.13 12.99
N SER A 64 7.76 -2.42 12.42
CA SER A 64 6.52 -2.06 13.10
C SER A 64 5.44 -1.74 12.08
N GLN A 65 4.20 -2.08 12.41
CA GLN A 65 3.02 -1.75 11.62
C GLN A 65 1.81 -1.48 12.53
N SER A 66 0.90 -0.62 12.09
CA SER A 66 -0.34 -0.30 12.82
C SER A 66 -1.47 0.08 11.88
N GLY A 67 -2.72 -0.06 12.33
CA GLY A 67 -3.93 0.25 11.56
C GLY A 67 -4.71 -0.99 11.13
N SER A 68 -6.00 -0.80 10.84
CA SER A 68 -6.94 -1.89 10.52
C SER A 68 -6.61 -2.65 9.23
N LEU A 69 -5.93 -1.99 8.29
CA LEU A 69 -5.54 -2.57 7.00
C LEU A 69 -4.05 -2.91 6.91
N ALA A 70 -3.28 -2.75 8.00
CA ALA A 70 -1.83 -2.97 7.99
C ALA A 70 -1.47 -4.40 7.56
N SER A 71 -2.04 -5.41 8.23
CA SER A 71 -1.79 -6.81 7.90
C SER A 71 -2.43 -7.21 6.57
N ALA A 72 -3.62 -6.68 6.27
CA ALA A 72 -4.37 -7.02 5.05
C ALA A 72 -3.73 -6.46 3.77
N ASN A 73 -2.89 -5.42 3.90
CA ASN A 73 -2.18 -4.84 2.78
C ASN A 73 -1.03 -5.73 2.31
N ALA A 74 -1.14 -6.23 1.08
CA ALA A 74 -0.15 -7.08 0.45
C ALA A 74 1.01 -6.27 -0.14
N TYR A 75 0.82 -5.00 -0.49
CA TYR A 75 1.84 -4.20 -1.18
C TYR A 75 2.52 -3.20 -0.24
N ARG A 76 3.81 -3.38 0.02
CA ARG A 76 4.51 -2.68 1.11
C ARG A 76 5.85 -2.08 0.67
N PHE A 77 6.95 -2.71 1.05
CA PHE A 77 8.30 -2.26 0.73
C PHE A 77 8.52 -2.20 -0.78
N SER A 78 9.16 -1.15 -1.27
CA SER A 78 9.32 -0.85 -2.70
C SER A 78 8.01 -0.87 -3.51
N SER A 79 6.84 -0.75 -2.87
CA SER A 79 5.52 -0.93 -3.52
C SER A 79 5.32 -2.31 -4.15
N LYS A 80 6.02 -3.34 -3.63
CA LYS A 80 5.93 -4.72 -4.11
C LYS A 80 5.06 -5.58 -3.19
N GLU A 81 4.53 -6.65 -3.76
CA GLU A 81 3.81 -7.67 -3.01
C GLU A 81 4.75 -8.33 -1.99
N LEU A 82 4.29 -8.44 -0.76
CA LEU A 82 4.97 -9.17 0.29
C LEU A 82 4.83 -10.67 0.02
N ILE A 83 5.94 -11.32 -0.34
CA ILE A 83 5.96 -12.76 -0.56
C ILE A 83 6.26 -13.47 0.76
N GLY A 84 5.31 -14.27 1.27
CA GLY A 84 5.51 -15.15 2.43
C GLY A 84 4.88 -14.68 3.75
N ALA A 85 3.56 -14.40 3.75
CA ALA A 85 2.79 -14.24 4.98
C ALA A 85 2.30 -15.59 5.53
#